data_AF-A0A7S0K3N4-F1
#
_entry.id   AF-A0A7S0K3N4-F1
#
_cell.length_a   1.000
_cell.length_b   1.000
_cell.length_c   1.000
_cell.angle_alpha   90.00
_cell.angle_beta   90.00
_cell.angle_gamma   90.00
#
_symmetry.space_group_name_H-M   'P 1'
#
loop_
_entity.id
_entity.type
_entity.pdbx_description
1 polymer ?
#
loop_
_entity_poly.entity_id
_entity_poly.type
_entity_poly.pdbx_seq_one_letter_code
_entity_poly.pdbx_strand_id
1 'polypeptide(L)'
;GLRLFADRLVEPEDRLWCEQSILDEVCSAFPGSAASLQSGEPLLFSSWLSGGTAYEPCGETALRRHLAARLRVFGEEEAASDDAAAIVATDMLLRHALRASRVLAQPGGHLLLIGAPGAGKSLAARVCAWLA
;
A
#
# COMPACT_ATOMS: atom_id res chain seq x y z
N GLY A 1 -9.99 -5.09 8.35
CA GLY A 1 -11.17 -4.43 7.75
C GLY A 1 -10.81 -3.48 6.61
N LEU A 2 -9.96 -2.48 6.86
CA LEU A 2 -9.76 -1.31 5.98
C LEU A 2 -9.55 -1.63 4.50
N ARG A 3 -8.63 -2.54 4.15
CA ARG A 3 -8.38 -2.90 2.74
C ARG A 3 -9.56 -3.56 2.03
N LEU A 4 -10.52 -4.11 2.77
CA LEU A 4 -11.71 -4.73 2.18
C LEU A 4 -12.82 -3.68 1.97
N PHE A 5 -12.95 -2.72 2.87
CA PHE A 5 -14.05 -1.75 2.89
C PHE A 5 -13.59 -0.36 2.41
N ALA A 6 -12.63 0.25 3.09
CA ALA A 6 -12.17 1.62 2.82
C ALA A 6 -11.51 1.79 1.43
N ASP A 7 -10.84 0.76 0.91
CA ASP A 7 -10.20 0.82 -0.41
C ASP A 7 -11.21 1.01 -1.57
N ARG A 8 -12.51 0.76 -1.34
CA ARG A 8 -13.60 0.96 -2.32
C ARG A 8 -14.30 2.31 -2.19
N LEU A 9 -13.99 3.08 -1.15
CA LEU A 9 -14.64 4.37 -0.86
C LEU A 9 -13.89 5.50 -1.57
N VAL A 10 -14.64 6.45 -2.10
CA VAL A 10 -14.09 7.59 -2.85
C VAL A 10 -13.95 8.81 -1.94
N GLU A 11 -15.02 9.15 -1.24
CA GLU A 11 -15.08 10.37 -0.43
C GLU A 11 -14.25 10.23 0.86
N PRO A 12 -13.51 11.28 1.26
CA PRO A 12 -12.72 11.25 2.49
C PRO A 12 -13.55 10.99 3.75
N GLU A 13 -14.77 11.55 3.81
CA GLU A 13 -15.71 11.38 4.91
C GLU A 13 -16.15 9.91 5.08
N ASP A 14 -16.44 9.22 3.97
CA ASP A 14 -16.78 7.79 3.99
C ASP A 14 -15.62 6.94 4.51
N ARG A 15 -14.39 7.27 4.12
CA ARG A 15 -13.18 6.56 4.59
C ARG A 15 -12.99 6.75 6.08
N LEU A 16 -13.12 7.98 6.58
CA LEU A 16 -13.01 8.28 8.01
C LEU A 16 -14.10 7.57 8.81
N TRP A 17 -15.35 7.61 8.32
CA TRP A 17 -16.46 6.87 8.93
C TRP A 17 -16.18 5.36 8.98
N CYS A 18 -15.66 4.77 7.90
CA CYS A 18 -15.34 3.35 7.84
C CYS A 18 -14.21 2.98 8.81
N GLU A 19 -13.16 3.80 8.88
CA GLU A 19 -12.05 3.63 9.81
C GLU A 19 -12.52 3.66 11.27
N GLN A 20 -13.32 4.66 11.64
CA GLN A 20 -13.89 4.82 12.98
C GLN A 20 -14.83 3.68 13.33
N SER A 21 -15.75 3.32 12.43
CA SER A 21 -16.71 2.22 12.67
C SER A 21 -16.00 0.89 12.91
N ILE A 22 -14.93 0.61 12.16
CA ILE A 22 -14.12 -0.60 12.36
C ILE A 22 -13.36 -0.52 13.68
N LEU A 23 -12.81 0.65 14.04
CA LEU A 23 -12.08 0.84 15.29
C LEU A 23 -12.99 0.65 16.51
N ASP A 24 -14.18 1.23 16.50
CA ASP A 24 -15.16 1.15 17.59
C ASP A 24 -15.59 -0.30 17.84
N GLU A 25 -15.89 -1.04 16.76
CA GLU A 25 -16.28 -2.44 16.84
C GLU A 25 -15.14 -3.31 17.38
N VAL A 26 -13.91 -3.10 16.90
CA VAL A 26 -12.73 -3.84 17.39
C VAL A 26 -12.46 -3.51 18.85
N CYS A 27 -12.58 -2.26 19.28
CA CYS A 27 -12.36 -1.87 20.68
C CYS A 27 -13.45 -2.45 21.60
N SER A 28 -14.70 -2.51 21.13
CA SER A 28 -15.82 -3.12 21.84
C SER A 28 -15.61 -4.63 22.02
N ALA A 29 -15.25 -5.34 20.94
CA ALA A 29 -15.05 -6.79 20.95
C ALA A 29 -13.72 -7.23 21.60
N PHE A 30 -12.68 -6.40 21.52
CA PHE A 30 -11.32 -6.71 21.99
C PHE A 30 -10.71 -5.56 22.81
N PRO A 31 -11.14 -5.36 24.07
CA PRO A 31 -10.71 -4.23 24.90
C PRO A 31 -9.18 -4.14 25.12
N GLY A 32 -8.48 -5.29 25.14
CA GLY A 32 -7.03 -5.34 25.34
C GLY A 32 -6.20 -4.81 24.17
N SER A 33 -6.79 -4.61 22.99
CA SER A 33 -6.10 -4.12 21.79
C SER A 33 -6.32 -2.63 21.53
N ALA A 34 -7.22 -1.99 22.26
CA ALA A 34 -7.70 -0.63 21.99
C ALA A 34 -6.60 0.43 21.98
N ALA A 35 -5.70 0.41 22.98
CA ALA A 35 -4.65 1.43 23.11
C ALA A 35 -3.70 1.50 21.90
N SER A 36 -3.38 0.34 21.31
CA SER A 36 -2.49 0.27 20.14
C SER A 36 -3.16 0.75 18.85
N LEU A 37 -4.47 0.56 18.74
CA LEU A 37 -5.24 0.89 17.54
C LEU A 37 -5.71 2.35 17.53
N GLN A 38 -5.80 2.98 18.70
CA GLN A 38 -6.20 4.39 18.87
C GLN A 38 -5.05 5.38 18.66
N SER A 39 -3.80 4.91 18.43
CA SER A 39 -2.64 5.78 18.21
C SER A 39 -2.77 6.67 16.97
N GLY A 40 -3.64 6.31 16.02
CA GLY A 40 -3.82 7.00 14.74
C GLY A 40 -2.68 6.75 13.75
N GLU A 41 -1.70 5.91 14.08
CA GLU A 41 -0.64 5.55 13.16
C GLU A 41 -1.19 4.65 12.03
N PRO A 42 -0.76 4.88 10.77
CA PRO A 42 -1.21 4.05 9.66
C PRO A 42 -0.73 2.61 9.83
N LEU A 43 -1.67 1.66 9.83
CA LEU A 43 -1.41 0.23 9.88
C LEU A 43 -0.86 -0.27 8.53
N LEU A 44 0.46 -0.26 8.38
CA LEU A 44 1.15 -0.73 7.19
C LEU A 44 1.61 -2.17 7.36
N PHE A 45 1.27 -3.01 6.39
CA PHE A 45 1.67 -4.42 6.34
C PHE A 45 2.24 -4.74 4.97
N SER A 46 3.36 -5.47 4.96
CA SER A 46 4.07 -5.87 3.75
C SER A 46 4.88 -7.15 3.98
N SER A 47 5.24 -7.82 2.89
CA SER A 47 6.26 -8.88 2.87
C SER A 47 7.59 -8.43 2.26
N TRP A 48 7.69 -7.17 1.82
CA TRP A 48 8.88 -6.66 1.12
C TRP A 48 10.14 -6.64 2.00
N LEU A 49 9.98 -6.34 3.29
CA LEU A 49 11.11 -6.25 4.23
C LEU A 49 11.59 -7.63 4.69
N SER A 50 10.73 -8.65 4.60
CA SER A 50 11.01 -10.04 4.96
C SER A 50 11.40 -10.90 3.74
N GLY A 51 11.69 -10.27 2.59
CA GLY A 51 12.06 -10.99 1.36
C GLY A 51 10.94 -11.91 0.83
N GLY A 52 9.68 -11.56 1.08
CA GLY A 52 8.52 -12.33 0.64
C GLY A 52 8.09 -13.45 1.58
N THR A 53 8.80 -13.68 2.68
CA THR A 53 8.57 -14.85 3.56
C THR A 53 7.44 -14.64 4.58
N ALA A 54 7.21 -13.40 5.03
CA ALA A 54 6.22 -13.10 6.06
C ALA A 54 5.48 -11.79 5.77
N TYR A 55 4.15 -11.81 5.86
CA TYR A 55 3.32 -10.60 5.76
C TYR A 55 3.11 -10.00 7.16
N GLU A 56 3.80 -8.92 7.47
CA GLU A 56 3.95 -8.42 8.85
C GLU A 56 3.82 -6.90 8.96
N PRO A 57 3.56 -6.36 10.17
CA PRO A 57 3.55 -4.92 10.41
C PRO A 57 4.91 -4.30 10.08
N CYS A 58 4.90 -3.18 9.34
CA CYS A 58 6.12 -2.54 8.86
C CYS A 58 6.08 -1.04 9.13
N GLY A 59 7.22 -0.46 9.50
CA GLY A 59 7.35 0.98 9.65
C GLY A 59 7.37 1.72 8.30
N GLU A 60 6.68 2.86 8.22
CA GLU A 60 6.57 3.65 7.00
C GLU A 60 7.94 4.06 6.43
N THR A 61 8.85 4.52 7.28
CA THR A 61 10.21 4.95 6.88
C THR A 61 11.00 3.82 6.22
N ALA A 62 10.89 2.59 6.76
CA ALA A 62 11.58 1.44 6.20
C ALA A 62 11.00 1.05 4.84
N LEU A 63 9.67 1.05 4.71
CA LEU A 63 8.98 0.79 3.45
C LEU A 63 9.29 1.84 2.38
N ARG A 64 9.32 3.13 2.74
CA ARG A 64 9.70 4.22 1.83
C ARG A 64 11.13 4.04 1.32
N ARG A 65 12.07 3.73 2.22
CA ARG A 65 13.47 3.48 1.85
C ARG A 65 13.60 2.28 0.91
N HIS A 66 12.91 1.18 1.23
CA HIS A 66 12.89 -0.01 0.38
C HIS A 66 12.33 0.31 -1.01
N LEU A 67 11.18 0.96 -1.07
CA LEU A 67 10.54 1.33 -2.34
C LEU A 67 11.43 2.27 -3.16
N ALA A 68 12.04 3.30 -2.55
CA ALA A 68 12.92 4.22 -3.25
C ALA A 68 14.14 3.49 -3.87
N ALA A 69 14.75 2.55 -3.14
CA ALA A 69 15.85 1.75 -3.66
C ALA A 69 15.41 0.87 -4.84
N ARG A 70 14.24 0.22 -4.73
CA ARG A 70 13.68 -0.62 -5.80
C ARG A 70 13.28 0.19 -7.04
N LEU A 71 12.73 1.39 -6.86
CA LEU A 71 12.35 2.28 -7.95
C LEU A 71 13.56 2.77 -8.76
N ARG A 72 14.71 2.97 -8.11
CA ARG A 72 15.95 3.31 -8.81
C ARG A 72 16.37 2.18 -9.75
N VAL A 73 16.43 0.95 -9.24
CA VAL A 73 16.77 -0.23 -10.06
C VAL A 73 15.74 -0.45 -11.17
N PHE A 74 14.45 -0.34 -10.84
CA PHE A 74 13.38 -0.44 -11.83
C PHE A 74 13.53 0.59 -12.96
N GLY A 75 13.90 1.83 -12.63
CA GLY A 75 14.15 2.87 -13.62
C GLY A 75 15.36 2.59 -14.50
N GLU A 76 16.40 1.96 -13.96
CA GLU A 76 17.60 1.55 -14.70
C GLU A 76 17.33 0.34 -15.63
N GLU A 77 16.49 -0.61 -15.22
CA GLU A 77 16.24 -1.87 -15.95
C GLU A 77 15.06 -1.80 -16.94
N GLU A 78 13.95 -1.15 -16.58
CA GLU A 78 12.67 -1.29 -17.30
C GLU A 78 12.18 0.02 -17.93
N ALA A 79 12.63 1.18 -17.42
CA ALA A 79 12.32 2.47 -18.02
C ALA A 79 13.39 2.84 -19.06
N ALA A 80 13.28 2.26 -20.27
CA ALA A 80 14.19 2.51 -21.38
C ALA A 80 14.50 4.02 -21.59
N SER A 81 15.76 4.37 -21.34
CA SER A 81 16.64 5.43 -21.89
C SER A 81 16.16 6.88 -22.13
N ASP A 82 14.88 7.23 -22.20
CA ASP A 82 14.44 8.61 -22.48
C ASP A 82 13.44 9.19 -21.44
N ASP A 83 12.76 8.34 -20.67
CA ASP A 83 11.81 8.71 -19.60
C ASP A 83 12.32 8.36 -18.19
N ALA A 84 13.64 8.26 -18.02
CA ALA A 84 14.32 8.03 -16.72
C ALA A 84 14.20 9.25 -15.77
N ALA A 85 13.07 9.95 -15.79
CA ALA A 85 12.68 10.87 -14.74
C ALA A 85 12.69 10.08 -13.43
N ALA A 86 13.55 10.48 -12.49
CA ALA A 86 13.71 9.84 -11.21
C ALA A 86 12.33 9.57 -10.56
N ILE A 87 11.89 8.30 -10.57
CA ILE A 87 10.58 7.94 -10.04
C ILE A 87 10.63 8.16 -8.53
N VAL A 88 9.86 9.13 -8.05
CA VAL A 88 9.84 9.47 -6.62
C VAL A 88 8.90 8.52 -5.89
N ALA A 89 9.38 7.98 -4.76
CA ALA A 89 8.60 7.19 -3.81
C ALA A 89 7.60 8.08 -3.04
N THR A 90 6.52 8.49 -3.72
CA THR A 90 5.43 9.26 -3.10
C THR A 90 4.62 8.39 -2.14
N ASP A 91 3.94 9.03 -1.18
CA ASP A 91 3.04 8.32 -0.25
C ASP A 91 1.94 7.56 -1.01
N MET A 92 1.38 8.21 -2.03
CA MET A 92 0.39 7.60 -2.91
C MET A 92 0.93 6.35 -3.59
N LEU A 93 2.12 6.42 -4.20
CA LEU A 93 2.72 5.27 -4.84
C LEU A 93 2.97 4.13 -3.85
N LEU A 94 3.51 4.44 -2.66
CA LEU A 94 3.73 3.44 -1.61
C LEU A 94 2.43 2.73 -1.22
N ARG A 95 1.36 3.48 -0.91
CA ARG A 95 0.07 2.89 -0.52
C ARG A 95 -0.52 2.03 -1.63
N HIS A 96 -0.52 2.51 -2.87
CA HIS A 96 -1.03 1.75 -4.01
C HIS A 96 -0.20 0.49 -4.26
N ALA A 97 1.12 0.59 -4.14
CA ALA A 97 2.00 -0.54 -4.37
C ALA A 97 1.85 -1.62 -3.27
N LEU A 98 1.72 -1.24 -2.00
CA LEU A 98 1.44 -2.17 -0.91
C LEU A 98 0.08 -2.87 -1.05
N ARG A 99 -0.92 -2.17 -1.57
CA ARG A 99 -2.24 -2.74 -1.88
C ARG A 99 -2.15 -3.73 -3.04
N ALA A 100 -1.52 -3.31 -4.14
CA ALA A 100 -1.36 -4.13 -5.34
C ALA A 100 -0.53 -5.38 -5.07
N SER A 101 0.63 -5.25 -4.42
CA SER A 101 1.49 -6.39 -4.07
C SER A 101 0.77 -7.43 -3.22
N ARG A 102 -0.07 -7.02 -2.25
CA ARG A 102 -0.90 -7.96 -1.48
C ARG A 102 -1.88 -8.73 -2.37
N VAL A 103 -2.55 -8.06 -3.31
CA VAL A 103 -3.52 -8.72 -4.20
C VAL A 103 -2.81 -9.66 -5.17
N LEU A 104 -1.69 -9.23 -5.76
CA LEU A 104 -0.91 -10.04 -6.71
C LEU A 104 -0.29 -11.29 -6.07
N ALA A 105 0.00 -11.26 -4.76
CA ALA A 105 0.47 -12.43 -4.03
C ALA A 105 -0.62 -13.50 -3.78
N GLN A 106 -1.90 -13.18 -4.02
CA GLN A 106 -3.00 -14.12 -3.83
C GLN A 106 -3.23 -14.96 -5.10
N PRO A 107 -3.55 -16.26 -4.97
CA PRO A 107 -4.02 -17.06 -6.09
C PRO A 107 -5.28 -16.42 -6.70
N GLY A 108 -5.25 -16.12 -8.01
CA GLY A 108 -6.37 -15.44 -8.68
C GLY A 108 -6.54 -13.96 -8.30
N GLY A 109 -5.46 -13.30 -7.87
CA GLY A 109 -5.46 -11.89 -7.49
C GLY A 109 -5.79 -10.94 -8.65
N HIS A 110 -7.04 -10.48 -8.72
CA HIS A 110 -7.49 -9.47 -9.68
C HIS A 110 -7.67 -8.11 -8.98
N LEU A 111 -7.14 -7.05 -9.59
CA LEU A 111 -7.20 -5.68 -9.05
C LEU A 111 -7.62 -4.68 -10.13
N LEU A 112 -8.52 -3.77 -9.75
CA LEU A 112 -8.88 -2.59 -10.56
C LEU A 112 -8.37 -1.33 -9.87
N LEU A 113 -7.49 -0.58 -10.53
CA LEU A 113 -6.97 0.71 -10.04
C LEU A 113 -7.78 1.86 -10.65
N ILE A 114 -8.58 2.55 -9.82
CA ILE A 114 -9.42 3.69 -10.23
C ILE A 114 -8.82 4.99 -9.69
N GLY A 115 -8.74 6.02 -10.53
CA GLY A 115 -8.27 7.35 -10.12
C GLY A 115 -7.99 8.26 -11.31
N ALA A 116 -7.70 9.53 -11.03
CA ALA A 116 -7.48 10.56 -12.07
C ALA A 116 -6.32 10.20 -13.04
N PRO A 117 -6.34 10.72 -14.28
CA PRO A 117 -5.18 10.65 -15.18
C PRO A 117 -3.92 11.19 -14.51
N GLY A 118 -2.76 10.60 -14.80
CA GLY A 118 -1.48 11.03 -14.19
C GLY A 118 -1.25 10.59 -12.73
N ALA A 119 -2.23 9.98 -12.06
CA ALA A 119 -2.09 9.51 -10.66
C ALA A 119 -1.13 8.31 -10.46
N GLY A 120 -0.31 7.96 -11.45
CA GLY A 120 0.70 6.90 -11.33
C GLY A 120 0.14 5.47 -11.26
N LYS A 121 -1.13 5.23 -11.63
CA LYS A 121 -1.77 3.90 -11.56
C LYS A 121 -1.03 2.83 -12.38
N SER A 122 -0.74 3.12 -13.64
CA SER A 122 -0.01 2.19 -14.52
C SER A 122 1.42 1.94 -14.05
N LEU A 123 2.06 2.97 -13.49
CA LEU A 123 3.40 2.86 -12.91
C LEU A 123 3.39 1.97 -11.66
N ALA A 124 2.44 2.16 -10.75
CA ALA A 124 2.28 1.32 -9.57
C ALA A 124 2.07 -0.15 -9.95
N ALA A 125 1.25 -0.44 -10.97
CA ALA A 125 1.05 -1.78 -11.48
C ALA A 125 2.33 -2.40 -12.05
N ARG A 126 3.08 -1.66 -12.90
CA ARG A 126 4.36 -2.11 -13.46
C ARG A 126 5.41 -2.39 -12.38
N VAL A 127 5.57 -1.47 -11.44
CA VAL A 127 6.51 -1.62 -10.31
C VAL A 127 6.13 -2.85 -9.48
N CYS A 128 4.85 -3.05 -9.17
CA CYS A 128 4.43 -4.22 -8.40
C CYS A 128 4.61 -5.54 -9.15
N ALA A 129 4.40 -5.55 -10.46
CA ALA A 129 4.65 -6.73 -11.29
C ALA A 129 6.14 -7.07 -11.37
N TRP A 130 7.02 -6.06 -11.38
CA TRP A 130 8.48 -6.26 -11.37
C TRP A 130 9.03 -6.63 -9.98
N LEU A 131 8.32 -6.25 -8.91
CA LEU A 131 8.69 -6.62 -7.54
C LEU A 131 8.26 -8.04 -7.14
N ALA A 132 7.27 -8.61 -7.83
CA ALA A 132 6.74 -9.95 -7.58
C ALA A 132 7.68 -11.05 -8.11
#